data_AF-A0A3S0FDE5-F1
#
_entry.id   AF-A0A3S0FDE5-F1
#
_cell.length_a   1.000
_cell.length_b   1.000
_cell.length_c   1.000
_cell.angle_alpha   90.00
_cell.angle_beta   90.00
_cell.angle_gamma   90.00
#
_symmetry.space_group_name_H-M   'P 1'
#
loop_
_entity.id
_entity.type
_entity.pdbx_description
1 polymer ?
#
loop_
_entity_poly.entity_id
_entity_poly.type
_entity_poly.pdbx_seq_one_letter_code
_entity_poly.pdbx_strand_id
1 'polypeptide(L)'
;MRKSYRQSRQQRGAILPFVVFTLLVSIAFLGLAVDVMRTAHAASAIQYASQASALYSYQYAFNPNGTLKSGRFEDNVLQELLVAGGGNGAAWNLAPAGPSGVSTQTPVEFDSSDVTVLNNPNDPGDRFLQVRARRDGNNGLTMFFLPAIFALNGALGLPVPPNVRQANPFRTTEVILQPASRIGAGLSKDMSPIQADSRLIGTATFPLAISNKQFAIASQPGQTITSYTIDLVSSKAPGIAAADHIQGAFVNVYKAGGLQYYGAGQGNVALGQLYGTLSYFANASAANALPPAVLERGSQLFAFDPADPIYQQQALSLLMPRVKTVPVGVNAFYILPVLSDNPNFGGANKVIGFARMALTAVNVDGNGVVQSFKAVIGESAPMANATVGTALATVPSISGSAIPVLQPTEQEFAPRSFDGASNSIAARPRGVVMAPALSPRAIVGGPL
;
A
#
# COMPACT_ATOMS: atom_id res chain seq x y z
N MET A 1 58.59 41.51 70.31
CA MET A 1 58.71 40.59 69.15
C MET A 1 57.46 39.73 69.03
N ARG A 2 56.55 40.04 68.10
CA ARG A 2 55.36 39.22 67.79
C ARG A 2 55.76 38.16 66.76
N LYS A 3 55.66 36.87 67.10
CA LYS A 3 55.74 35.78 66.12
C LYS A 3 54.42 35.73 65.34
N SER A 4 54.48 36.03 64.04
CA SER A 4 53.37 35.83 63.10
C SER A 4 53.33 34.35 62.69
N TYR A 5 52.28 33.63 63.08
CA TYR A 5 51.99 32.29 62.57
C TYR A 5 51.24 32.45 61.24
N ARG A 6 51.94 32.38 60.11
CA ARG A 6 51.28 32.21 58.81
C ARG A 6 50.82 30.76 58.70
N GLN A 7 49.53 30.51 58.92
CA GLN A 7 48.89 29.29 58.41
C GLN A 7 48.95 29.32 56.89
N SER A 8 49.78 28.46 56.27
CA SER A 8 49.64 28.20 54.84
C SER A 8 48.34 27.43 54.64
N ARG A 9 47.35 28.06 54.00
CA ARG A 9 46.20 27.32 53.48
C ARG A 9 46.72 26.44 52.35
N GLN A 10 46.72 25.12 52.56
CA GLN A 10 47.06 24.16 51.52
C GLN A 10 46.07 24.30 50.35
N GLN A 11 46.51 24.91 49.24
CA GLN A 11 45.77 24.95 47.98
C GLN A 11 45.54 23.55 47.36
N ARG A 12 46.09 22.47 47.95
CA ARG A 12 45.90 21.08 47.52
C ARG A 12 44.60 20.44 48.00
N GLY A 13 43.86 21.06 48.93
CA GLY A 13 42.59 20.52 49.46
C GLY A 13 41.36 20.75 48.56
N ALA A 14 41.44 21.66 47.58
CA ALA A 14 40.31 22.04 46.71
C ALA A 14 40.27 21.28 45.37
N ILE A 15 41.37 20.62 44.98
CA ILE A 15 41.47 19.91 43.70
C ILE A 15 40.63 18.63 43.72
N LEU A 16 40.65 17.88 44.82
CA LEU A 16 39.94 16.60 44.93
C LEU A 16 38.41 16.78 44.92
N PRO A 17 37.81 17.74 45.66
CA PRO A 17 36.40 18.07 45.53
C PRO A 17 36.00 18.55 44.12
N PHE A 18 36.87 19.33 43.46
CA PHE A 18 36.62 19.82 42.10
C PHE A 18 36.66 18.69 41.06
N VAL A 19 37.63 17.78 41.16
CA VAL A 19 37.73 16.59 40.29
C VAL A 19 36.56 15.64 40.50
N VAL A 20 36.14 15.42 41.75
CA VAL A 20 34.95 14.61 42.06
C VAL A 20 33.69 15.27 41.50
N PHE A 21 33.55 16.59 41.64
CA PHE A 21 32.42 17.33 41.09
C PHE A 21 32.37 17.27 39.56
N THR A 22 33.47 17.51 38.85
CA THR A 22 33.52 17.43 37.38
C THR A 22 33.30 16.02 36.85
N LEU A 23 33.75 14.99 37.58
CA LEU A 23 33.51 13.59 37.24
C LEU A 23 32.03 13.22 37.43
N LEU A 24 31.40 13.65 38.52
CA LEU A 24 29.96 13.47 38.74
C LEU A 24 29.12 14.19 37.69
N VAL A 25 29.47 15.43 37.34
CA VAL A 25 28.80 16.19 36.29
C VAL A 25 28.96 15.49 34.93
N SER A 26 30.17 15.04 34.59
CA SER A 26 30.41 14.30 33.33
C SER A 26 29.61 13.00 33.26
N ILE A 27 29.54 12.22 34.34
CA ILE A 27 28.73 11.00 34.42
C ILE A 27 27.24 11.31 34.28
N ALA A 28 26.76 12.38 34.92
CA ALA A 28 25.36 12.81 34.83
C ALA A 28 24.99 13.22 33.39
N PHE A 29 25.83 13.98 32.70
CA PHE A 29 25.62 14.36 31.30
C PHE A 29 25.66 13.15 30.36
N LEU A 30 26.57 12.19 30.60
CA LEU A 30 26.60 10.95 29.83
C LEU A 30 25.34 10.11 30.03
N GLY A 31 24.87 9.98 31.28
CA GLY A 31 23.62 9.28 31.61
C GLY A 31 22.39 9.94 30.95
N LEU A 32 22.32 11.27 30.98
CA LEU A 32 21.28 12.03 30.28
C LEU A 32 21.32 11.79 28.77
N ALA A 33 22.50 11.87 28.16
CA ALA A 33 22.66 11.67 26.72
C ALA A 33 22.25 10.25 26.30
N VAL A 34 22.63 9.22 27.06
CA VAL A 34 22.25 7.83 26.80
C VAL A 34 20.74 7.63 26.91
N ASP A 35 20.10 8.20 27.94
CA ASP A 35 18.65 8.10 28.10
C ASP A 35 17.89 8.80 26.97
N VAL A 36 18.32 10.01 26.58
CA VAL A 36 17.70 10.75 25.47
C VAL A 36 17.88 10.01 24.14
N MET A 37 19.10 9.56 23.82
CA MET A 37 19.38 8.83 22.58
C MET A 37 18.62 7.51 22.51
N ARG A 38 18.57 6.75 23.61
CA ARG A 38 17.84 5.48 23.65
C ARG A 38 16.33 5.69 23.51
N THR A 39 15.78 6.73 24.13
CA THR A 39 14.36 7.06 24.02
C THR A 39 14.01 7.52 22.61
N ALA A 40 14.83 8.36 21.98
CA ALA A 40 14.66 8.77 20.60
C ALA A 40 14.74 7.59 19.62
N HIS A 41 15.72 6.69 19.82
CA HIS A 41 15.85 5.48 19.02
C HIS A 41 14.65 4.54 19.19
N ALA A 42 14.19 4.33 20.42
CA ALA A 42 13.00 3.52 20.69
C ALA A 42 11.76 4.12 20.05
N ALA A 43 11.55 5.43 20.16
CA ALA A 43 10.43 6.11 19.53
C ALA A 43 10.43 5.94 18.00
N SER A 44 11.60 6.05 17.36
CA SER A 44 11.76 5.83 15.91
C SER A 44 11.47 4.38 15.51
N ALA A 45 12.01 3.41 16.25
CA ALA A 45 11.78 1.99 15.99
C ALA A 45 10.30 1.60 16.17
N ILE A 46 9.63 2.12 17.21
CA ILE A 46 8.19 1.92 17.46
C ILE A 46 7.36 2.58 16.35
N GLN A 47 7.76 3.77 15.87
CA GLN A 47 7.08 4.43 14.76
C GLN A 47 7.17 3.60 13.47
N TYR A 48 8.36 3.12 13.11
CA TYR A 48 8.54 2.26 11.95
C TYR A 48 7.73 0.96 12.09
N ALA A 49 7.76 0.33 13.26
CA ALA A 49 6.99 -0.88 13.54
C ALA A 49 5.48 -0.65 13.39
N SER A 50 4.98 0.44 13.98
CA SER A 50 3.57 0.85 13.84
C SER A 50 3.18 1.03 12.37
N GLN A 51 4.00 1.74 11.59
CA GLN A 51 3.72 2.01 10.17
C GLN A 51 3.74 0.75 9.32
N ALA A 52 4.78 -0.06 9.43
CA ALA A 52 4.93 -1.29 8.64
C ALA A 52 3.81 -2.31 8.97
N SER A 53 3.57 -2.56 10.26
CA SER A 53 2.54 -3.51 10.69
C SER A 53 1.12 -3.02 10.39
N ALA A 54 0.84 -1.72 10.49
CA ALA A 54 -0.47 -1.16 10.14
C ALA A 54 -0.76 -1.26 8.64
N LEU A 55 0.21 -0.93 7.77
CA LEU A 55 0.06 -1.06 6.31
C LEU A 55 -0.19 -2.52 5.91
N TYR A 56 0.58 -3.44 6.48
CA TYR A 56 0.44 -4.88 6.25
C TYR A 56 -0.94 -5.38 6.71
N SER A 57 -1.29 -5.17 7.97
CA SER A 57 -2.54 -5.68 8.54
C SER A 57 -3.78 -5.13 7.84
N TYR A 58 -3.75 -3.87 7.39
CA TYR A 58 -4.82 -3.32 6.56
C TYR A 58 -5.00 -4.11 5.26
N GLN A 59 -3.92 -4.36 4.52
CA GLN A 59 -3.97 -5.09 3.25
C GLN A 59 -4.52 -6.51 3.43
N TYR A 60 -4.10 -7.18 4.50
CA TYR A 60 -4.47 -8.56 4.77
C TYR A 60 -5.82 -8.72 5.48
N ALA A 61 -6.49 -7.63 5.86
CA ALA A 61 -7.90 -7.69 6.27
C ALA A 61 -8.84 -8.06 5.10
N PHE A 62 -8.36 -7.99 3.85
CA PHE A 62 -9.12 -8.28 2.64
C PHE A 62 -8.62 -9.55 1.94
N ASN A 63 -9.51 -10.17 1.17
CA ASN A 63 -9.19 -11.22 0.22
C ASN A 63 -8.43 -10.64 -0.99
N PRO A 64 -7.75 -11.47 -1.81
CA PRO A 64 -7.03 -11.01 -3.00
C PRO A 64 -7.88 -10.20 -4.01
N ASN A 65 -9.18 -10.49 -4.10
CA ASN A 65 -10.14 -9.77 -4.94
C ASN A 65 -10.66 -8.45 -4.32
N GLY A 66 -10.12 -8.06 -3.16
CA GLY A 66 -10.44 -6.86 -2.38
C GLY A 66 -11.77 -6.92 -1.61
N THR A 67 -12.43 -8.08 -1.52
CA THR A 67 -13.56 -8.21 -0.60
C THR A 67 -13.05 -8.35 0.84
N LEU A 68 -13.75 -7.75 1.79
CA LEU A 68 -13.42 -7.91 3.21
C LEU A 68 -13.52 -9.39 3.62
N LYS A 69 -12.53 -9.89 4.37
CA LYS A 69 -12.61 -11.24 4.96
C LYS A 69 -13.81 -11.32 5.91
N SER A 70 -14.42 -12.50 6.03
CA SER A 70 -15.55 -12.71 6.95
C SER A 70 -15.18 -12.33 8.39
N GLY A 71 -16.04 -11.59 9.08
CA GLY A 71 -15.78 -11.12 10.44
C GLY A 71 -15.75 -9.60 10.54
N ARG A 72 -15.38 -9.08 11.71
CA ARG A 72 -15.17 -7.63 11.89
C ARG A 72 -13.80 -7.23 11.34
N PHE A 73 -13.72 -6.04 10.77
CA PHE A 73 -12.46 -5.53 10.22
C PHE A 73 -11.36 -5.44 11.28
N GLU A 74 -11.71 -4.99 12.49
CA GLU A 74 -10.80 -4.88 13.62
C GLU A 74 -10.19 -6.23 14.02
N ASP A 75 -11.00 -7.28 14.04
CA ASP A 75 -10.56 -8.63 14.39
C ASP A 75 -9.59 -9.18 13.33
N ASN A 76 -9.91 -8.97 12.05
CA ASN A 76 -9.05 -9.36 10.94
C ASN A 76 -7.71 -8.61 10.99
N VAL A 77 -7.73 -7.30 11.26
CA VAL A 77 -6.51 -6.50 11.41
C VAL A 77 -5.67 -6.98 12.60
N LEU A 78 -6.31 -7.21 13.75
CA LEU A 78 -5.61 -7.64 14.96
C LEU A 78 -4.90 -9.00 14.75
N GLN A 79 -5.55 -9.96 14.09
CA GLN A 79 -4.95 -11.25 13.76
C GLN A 79 -3.64 -11.07 12.98
N GLU A 80 -3.63 -10.19 11.97
CA GLU A 80 -2.44 -9.94 11.14
C GLU A 80 -1.38 -9.11 11.88
N LEU A 81 -1.77 -8.21 12.79
CA LEU A 81 -0.85 -7.48 13.67
C LEU A 81 -0.12 -8.42 14.64
N LEU A 82 -0.82 -9.42 15.19
CA LEU A 82 -0.21 -10.42 16.06
C LEU A 82 0.86 -11.24 15.33
N VAL A 83 0.66 -11.53 14.04
CA VAL A 83 1.69 -12.16 13.20
C VAL A 83 2.94 -11.27 13.10
N ALA A 84 2.75 -9.98 12.79
CA ALA A 84 3.87 -9.03 12.70
C ALA A 84 4.59 -8.81 14.04
N GLY A 85 3.86 -8.92 15.16
CA GLY A 85 4.39 -8.85 16.53
C GLY A 85 5.10 -10.12 17.01
N GLY A 86 5.13 -11.20 16.22
CA GLY A 86 5.83 -12.45 16.56
C GLY A 86 4.95 -13.55 17.16
N GLY A 87 3.62 -13.43 17.12
CA GLY A 87 2.70 -14.45 17.63
C GLY A 87 2.84 -15.82 16.96
N ASN A 88 3.38 -15.86 15.73
CA ASN A 88 3.63 -17.09 14.96
C ASN A 88 5.12 -17.26 14.56
N GLY A 89 6.06 -16.63 15.26
CA GLY A 89 7.49 -16.75 14.95
C GLY A 89 8.31 -15.53 15.36
N ALA A 90 9.33 -15.19 14.57
CA ALA A 90 10.13 -13.99 14.81
C ALA A 90 9.29 -12.73 14.55
N ALA A 91 9.28 -11.80 15.50
CA ALA A 91 8.70 -10.49 15.30
C ALA A 91 9.43 -9.74 14.18
N TRP A 92 8.69 -8.97 13.38
CA TRP A 92 9.28 -8.24 12.26
C TRP A 92 10.11 -7.06 12.72
N ASN A 93 9.70 -6.44 13.81
CA ASN A 93 10.31 -5.25 14.35
C ASN A 93 10.61 -5.40 15.83
N LEU A 94 11.81 -4.99 16.21
CA LEU A 94 12.28 -4.90 17.58
C LEU A 94 12.49 -3.43 17.92
N ALA A 95 12.37 -3.07 19.19
CA ALA A 95 12.81 -1.76 19.68
C ALA A 95 13.49 -1.91 21.04
N PRO A 96 14.33 -0.94 21.45
CA PRO A 96 14.86 -0.89 22.79
C PRO A 96 13.75 -1.02 23.83
N ALA A 97 14.05 -1.80 24.87
CA ALA A 97 13.20 -2.00 26.03
C ALA A 97 13.98 -1.74 27.31
N GLY A 98 13.29 -1.62 28.43
CA GLY A 98 13.95 -1.65 29.73
C GLY A 98 14.73 -2.96 29.91
N PRO A 99 15.87 -2.96 30.62
CA PRO A 99 16.62 -4.15 30.93
C PRO A 99 15.72 -5.23 31.56
N SER A 100 15.44 -6.27 30.78
CA SER A 100 14.85 -7.53 31.24
C SER A 100 15.88 -8.65 30.97
N GLY A 101 16.89 -8.73 31.84
CA GLY A 101 17.98 -9.69 31.67
C GLY A 101 18.93 -9.36 30.52
N VAL A 102 19.15 -10.31 29.59
CA VAL A 102 20.21 -10.28 28.57
C VAL A 102 19.83 -9.49 27.29
N SER A 103 18.53 -9.23 27.07
CA SER A 103 18.08 -8.58 25.83
C SER A 103 17.94 -7.07 25.99
N THR A 104 18.57 -6.32 25.09
CA THR A 104 18.49 -4.85 25.01
C THR A 104 17.37 -4.36 24.10
N GLN A 105 16.73 -5.27 23.36
CA GLN A 105 15.59 -5.02 22.48
C GLN A 105 14.57 -6.16 22.60
N THR A 106 13.28 -5.84 22.58
CA THR A 106 12.21 -6.84 22.58
C THR A 106 11.26 -6.60 21.40
N PRO A 107 10.42 -7.58 21.03
CA PRO A 107 9.36 -7.41 20.04
C PRO A 107 8.49 -6.19 20.32
N VAL A 108 8.04 -5.51 19.26
CA VAL A 108 6.93 -4.54 19.37
C VAL A 108 5.63 -5.34 19.28
N GLU A 109 4.95 -5.45 20.41
CA GLU A 109 3.70 -6.21 20.54
C GLU A 109 2.48 -5.31 20.36
N PHE A 110 1.35 -5.92 20.00
CA PHE A 110 0.07 -5.26 19.79
C PHE A 110 -1.02 -6.04 20.50
N ASP A 111 -2.01 -5.34 21.05
CA ASP A 111 -3.22 -5.96 21.57
C ASP A 111 -4.49 -5.29 21.01
N SER A 112 -5.65 -5.82 21.43
CA SER A 112 -6.94 -5.33 20.96
C SER A 112 -7.20 -3.84 21.26
N SER A 113 -6.59 -3.28 22.31
CA SER A 113 -6.75 -1.87 22.68
C SER A 113 -5.88 -0.92 21.86
N ASP A 114 -4.97 -1.48 21.05
CA ASP A 114 -4.08 -0.73 20.16
C ASP A 114 -4.65 -0.55 18.75
N VAL A 115 -5.77 -1.21 18.44
CA VAL A 115 -6.47 -1.10 17.15
C VAL A 115 -7.72 -0.24 17.31
N THR A 116 -7.83 0.81 16.52
CA THR A 116 -9.02 1.66 16.48
C THR A 116 -9.39 1.95 15.04
N VAL A 117 -10.68 1.86 14.70
CA VAL A 117 -11.17 2.25 13.37
C VAL A 117 -11.92 3.56 13.51
N LEU A 118 -11.47 4.57 12.77
CA LEU A 118 -12.18 5.83 12.64
C LEU A 118 -12.94 5.85 11.31
N ASN A 119 -14.07 6.56 11.33
CA ASN A 119 -14.87 6.76 10.13
C ASN A 119 -14.46 8.05 9.43
N ASN A 120 -14.46 8.03 8.10
CA ASN A 120 -14.39 9.25 7.30
C ASN A 120 -15.79 9.88 7.21
N PRO A 121 -16.00 11.13 7.66
CA PRO A 121 -17.31 11.79 7.53
C PRO A 121 -17.81 11.90 6.08
N ASN A 122 -16.89 11.95 5.11
CA ASN A 122 -17.23 12.05 3.68
C ASN A 122 -17.49 10.71 3.00
N ASP A 123 -17.13 9.59 3.64
CA ASP A 123 -17.31 8.23 3.10
C ASP A 123 -17.46 7.25 4.27
N PRO A 124 -18.68 6.97 4.73
CA PRO A 124 -18.93 6.08 5.87
C PRO A 124 -18.43 4.64 5.66
N GLY A 125 -18.17 4.24 4.42
CA GLY A 125 -17.59 2.92 4.11
C GLY A 125 -16.05 2.90 4.18
N ASP A 126 -15.40 4.06 4.30
CA ASP A 126 -13.95 4.21 4.37
C ASP A 126 -13.48 4.07 5.82
N ARG A 127 -12.68 3.03 6.04
CA ARG A 127 -12.19 2.65 7.37
C ARG A 127 -10.78 3.21 7.54
N PHE A 128 -10.61 4.19 8.41
CA PHE A 128 -9.29 4.66 8.80
C PHE A 128 -8.79 3.80 9.95
N LEU A 129 -7.73 3.03 9.69
CA LEU A 129 -7.15 2.16 10.70
C LEU A 129 -6.12 2.95 11.50
N GLN A 130 -6.34 3.12 12.79
CA GLN A 130 -5.32 3.59 13.73
C GLN A 130 -4.72 2.42 14.50
N VAL A 131 -3.39 2.35 14.49
CA VAL A 131 -2.60 1.36 15.25
C VAL A 131 -1.67 2.10 16.19
N ARG A 132 -1.78 1.81 17.48
CA ARG A 132 -0.89 2.33 18.52
C ARG A 132 0.17 1.29 18.87
N ALA A 133 1.43 1.55 18.50
CA ALA A 133 2.55 0.77 19.02
C ALA A 133 3.07 1.44 20.29
N ARG A 134 3.37 0.66 21.33
CA ARG A 134 3.75 1.18 22.65
C ARG A 134 4.83 0.35 23.33
N ARG A 135 5.51 0.98 24.27
CA ARG A 135 6.34 0.34 25.29
C ARG A 135 5.71 0.63 26.64
N ASP A 136 5.22 -0.40 27.31
CA ASP A 136 4.68 -0.32 28.65
C ASP A 136 5.11 -1.54 29.49
N GLY A 137 4.72 -1.56 30.76
CA GLY A 137 5.01 -2.68 31.68
C GLY A 137 6.49 -3.04 31.71
N ASN A 138 6.84 -4.31 31.55
CA ASN A 138 8.24 -4.75 31.56
C ASN A 138 9.04 -4.32 30.32
N ASN A 139 8.36 -3.87 29.25
CA ASN A 139 8.99 -3.43 28.02
C ASN A 139 9.28 -1.91 28.00
N GLY A 140 8.75 -1.13 28.95
CA GLY A 140 9.06 0.31 29.08
C GLY A 140 10.54 0.57 29.38
N LEU A 141 11.10 1.66 28.84
CA LEU A 141 12.52 1.99 28.95
C LEU A 141 12.88 2.39 30.38
N THR A 142 13.78 1.67 31.03
CA THR A 142 14.25 2.05 32.38
C THR A 142 15.18 3.25 32.31
N MET A 143 14.74 4.41 32.78
CA MET A 143 15.52 5.65 32.81
C MET A 143 16.60 5.58 33.89
N PHE A 144 17.83 5.95 33.56
CA PHE A 144 18.97 5.94 34.49
C PHE A 144 19.22 7.32 35.12
N PHE A 145 18.90 8.39 34.42
CA PHE A 145 19.16 9.77 34.81
C PHE A 145 18.09 10.35 35.74
N LEU A 146 16.81 10.27 35.34
CA LEU A 146 15.71 10.86 36.10
C LEU A 146 15.65 10.32 37.55
N PRO A 147 15.80 9.01 37.81
CA PRO A 147 15.81 8.51 39.19
C PRO A 147 16.97 9.03 40.02
N ALA A 148 18.13 9.32 39.42
CA ALA A 148 19.28 9.88 40.14
C ALA A 148 19.02 11.32 40.60
N ILE A 149 18.36 12.14 39.79
CA ILE A 149 17.91 13.49 40.18
C ILE A 149 16.86 13.40 41.29
N PHE A 150 15.85 12.55 41.13
CA PHE A 150 14.79 12.45 42.12
C PHE A 150 15.21 11.73 43.40
N ALA A 151 16.27 10.90 43.37
CA ALA A 151 16.89 10.36 44.58
C ALA A 151 17.54 11.47 45.43
N LEU A 152 18.14 12.48 44.80
CA LEU A 152 18.63 13.68 45.50
C LEU A 152 17.46 14.48 46.09
N ASN A 153 16.36 14.63 45.35
CA ASN A 153 15.15 15.29 45.86
C ASN A 153 14.53 14.52 47.04
N GLY A 154 14.50 13.19 46.98
CA GLY A 154 14.01 12.34 48.07
C GLY A 154 14.89 12.41 49.33
N ALA A 155 16.22 12.51 49.16
CA ALA A 155 17.15 12.79 50.26
C ALA A 155 16.94 14.17 50.89
N LEU A 156 16.31 15.10 50.17
CA LEU A 156 15.92 16.44 50.62
C LEU A 156 14.44 16.51 51.07
N GLY A 157 13.73 15.38 51.16
CA GLY A 157 12.34 15.30 51.62
C GLY A 157 11.29 15.81 50.62
N LEU A 158 11.65 15.98 49.35
CA LEU A 158 10.75 16.43 48.29
C LEU A 158 9.99 15.24 47.66
N PRO A 159 8.72 15.44 47.24
CA PRO A 159 7.91 14.38 46.63
C PRO A 159 8.52 13.91 45.31
N VAL A 160 8.63 12.58 45.16
CA VAL A 160 9.08 11.91 43.93
C VAL A 160 7.85 11.54 43.10
N PRO A 161 7.72 12.02 41.85
CA PRO A 161 6.61 11.64 40.98
C PRO A 161 6.53 10.12 40.77
N PRO A 162 5.34 9.54 40.53
CA PRO A 162 5.26 8.14 40.08
C PRO A 162 5.96 7.98 38.72
N ASN A 163 6.55 6.80 38.47
CA ASN A 163 7.18 6.40 37.20
C ASN A 163 8.47 7.12 36.77
N VAL A 164 9.21 7.80 37.67
CA VAL A 164 10.52 8.41 37.34
C VAL A 164 11.53 7.42 36.71
N ARG A 165 11.38 6.14 37.04
CA ARG A 165 12.27 5.06 36.61
C ARG A 165 11.96 4.51 35.23
N GLN A 166 10.89 4.97 34.57
CA GLN A 166 10.43 4.36 33.34
C GLN A 166 9.87 5.38 32.34
N ALA A 167 10.33 5.30 31.10
CA ALA A 167 9.72 5.98 29.96
C ALA A 167 8.91 4.96 29.13
N ASN A 168 7.67 5.31 28.83
CA ASN A 168 6.71 4.45 28.11
C ASN A 168 6.34 5.08 26.76
N PRO A 169 7.29 5.18 25.81
CA PRO A 169 7.03 5.81 24.53
C PRO A 169 5.95 5.04 23.76
N PHE A 170 5.07 5.78 23.09
CA PHE A 170 4.13 5.21 22.14
C PHE A 170 4.04 6.07 20.88
N ARG A 171 3.64 5.43 19.78
CA ARG A 171 3.39 6.05 18.48
C ARG A 171 2.11 5.51 17.89
N THR A 172 1.31 6.43 17.36
CA THR A 172 0.08 6.09 16.66
C THR A 172 0.30 6.33 15.17
N THR A 173 -0.06 5.34 14.37
CA THR A 173 -0.12 5.45 12.92
C THR A 173 -1.56 5.31 12.47
N GLU A 174 -1.96 6.08 11.48
CA GLU A 174 -3.23 5.93 10.78
C GLU A 174 -2.94 5.53 9.35
N VAL A 175 -3.68 4.52 8.90
CA VAL A 175 -3.64 3.99 7.54
C VAL A 175 -4.99 4.22 6.90
N ILE A 176 -4.96 4.74 5.68
CA ILE A 176 -6.12 4.98 4.84
C ILE A 176 -5.88 4.35 3.46
N LEU A 177 -6.92 4.27 2.65
CA LEU A 177 -6.78 3.86 1.26
C LEU A 177 -6.41 5.04 0.37
N GLN A 178 -5.51 4.82 -0.57
CA GLN A 178 -5.16 5.77 -1.62
C GLN A 178 -5.19 5.07 -2.98
N PRO A 179 -5.52 5.75 -4.09
CA PRO A 179 -5.48 5.14 -5.42
C PRO A 179 -4.10 4.54 -5.73
N ALA A 180 -4.09 3.33 -6.25
CA ALA A 180 -2.87 2.63 -6.57
C ALA A 180 -2.14 3.30 -7.75
N SER A 181 -0.81 3.39 -7.65
CA SER A 181 0.03 3.88 -8.76
C SER A 181 0.65 2.75 -9.56
N ARG A 182 0.73 1.54 -8.98
CA ARG A 182 1.36 0.36 -9.58
C ARG A 182 0.59 -0.89 -9.17
N ILE A 183 0.53 -1.84 -10.09
CA ILE A 183 0.13 -3.22 -9.86
C ILE A 183 1.34 -4.10 -10.18
N GLY A 184 1.72 -4.98 -9.26
CA GLY A 184 2.84 -5.90 -9.46
C GLY A 184 2.57 -6.94 -10.55
N ALA A 185 3.62 -7.67 -10.92
CA ALA A 185 3.52 -8.74 -11.91
C ALA A 185 2.69 -9.91 -11.37
N GLY A 186 2.06 -10.65 -12.29
CA GLY A 186 1.42 -11.91 -11.96
C GLY A 186 2.44 -12.95 -11.46
N LEU A 187 2.03 -13.73 -10.47
CA LEU A 187 2.79 -14.90 -10.02
C LEU A 187 2.71 -16.01 -11.07
N SER A 188 3.78 -16.78 -11.28
CA SER A 188 3.72 -17.95 -12.16
C SER A 188 2.73 -18.99 -11.62
N LYS A 189 1.92 -19.59 -12.51
CA LYS A 189 1.01 -20.69 -12.16
C LYS A 189 1.75 -21.96 -11.72
N ASP A 190 3.03 -22.09 -12.04
CA ASP A 190 3.84 -23.27 -11.69
C ASP A 190 4.27 -23.30 -10.22
N MET A 191 4.08 -22.20 -9.46
CA MET A 191 4.61 -22.07 -8.10
C MET A 191 3.70 -22.57 -6.96
N SER A 192 2.49 -23.09 -7.22
CA SER A 192 1.71 -23.79 -6.16
C SER A 192 0.55 -24.65 -6.68
N PRO A 193 0.41 -25.93 -6.26
CA PRO A 193 -0.67 -26.81 -6.73
C PRO A 193 -2.05 -26.61 -6.07
N ILE A 194 -2.19 -25.83 -4.98
CA ILE A 194 -3.30 -26.07 -4.04
C ILE A 194 -4.47 -25.06 -4.07
N GLN A 195 -4.34 -23.83 -4.58
CA GLN A 195 -5.49 -22.88 -4.67
C GLN A 195 -5.30 -21.82 -5.77
N ALA A 196 -4.98 -22.23 -6.99
CA ALA A 196 -4.55 -21.30 -8.03
C ALA A 196 -5.67 -20.36 -8.53
N ASP A 197 -6.92 -20.80 -8.68
CA ASP A 197 -7.85 -19.99 -9.51
C ASP A 197 -8.42 -18.74 -8.81
N SER A 198 -8.69 -18.77 -7.50
CA SER A 198 -9.22 -17.60 -6.77
C SER A 198 -8.14 -16.60 -6.33
N ARG A 199 -6.88 -17.04 -6.24
CA ARG A 199 -5.76 -16.18 -5.81
C ARG A 199 -5.22 -15.30 -6.93
N LEU A 200 -5.50 -15.61 -8.20
CA LEU A 200 -4.98 -14.85 -9.34
C LEU A 200 -5.88 -13.67 -9.72
N ILE A 201 -7.16 -13.75 -9.37
CA ILE A 201 -8.14 -12.68 -9.54
C ILE A 201 -7.84 -11.59 -8.51
N GLY A 202 -7.61 -10.36 -8.97
CA GLY A 202 -7.29 -9.21 -8.11
C GLY A 202 -5.80 -9.08 -7.73
N THR A 203 -4.91 -9.91 -8.28
CA THR A 203 -3.46 -9.83 -8.00
C THR A 203 -2.62 -9.41 -9.19
N ALA A 204 -3.19 -9.39 -10.39
CA ALA A 204 -2.50 -9.01 -11.61
C ALA A 204 -3.45 -8.25 -12.53
N THR A 205 -2.87 -7.44 -13.41
CA THR A 205 -3.60 -6.69 -14.42
C THR A 205 -4.24 -7.62 -15.44
N PHE A 206 -5.55 -7.52 -15.62
CA PHE A 206 -6.29 -8.21 -16.67
C PHE A 206 -6.05 -7.52 -18.03
N PRO A 207 -5.85 -8.26 -19.14
CA PRO A 207 -5.44 -7.69 -20.43
C PRO A 207 -6.57 -6.93 -21.18
N LEU A 208 -7.54 -6.37 -20.47
CA LEU A 208 -8.61 -5.52 -21.00
C LEU A 208 -8.48 -4.13 -20.38
N ALA A 209 -8.21 -3.12 -21.21
CA ALA A 209 -8.15 -1.73 -20.78
C ALA A 209 -9.44 -1.00 -21.12
N ILE A 210 -9.77 0.03 -20.34
CA ILE A 210 -10.96 0.86 -20.49
C ILE A 210 -10.61 2.35 -20.60
N SER A 211 -11.46 3.12 -21.26
CA SER A 211 -11.28 4.56 -21.49
C SER A 211 -11.66 5.39 -20.27
N ASN A 212 -10.83 6.38 -19.94
CA ASN A 212 -11.18 7.34 -18.90
C ASN A 212 -12.32 8.29 -19.29
N LYS A 213 -12.59 8.48 -20.59
CA LYS A 213 -13.65 9.40 -21.05
C LYS A 213 -15.01 9.05 -20.45
N GLN A 214 -15.28 7.77 -20.24
CA GLN A 214 -16.49 7.29 -19.58
C GLN A 214 -16.23 6.87 -18.13
N PHE A 215 -15.06 6.28 -17.83
CA PHE A 215 -14.77 5.80 -16.48
C PHE A 215 -14.66 6.94 -15.44
N ALA A 216 -14.19 8.13 -15.80
CA ALA A 216 -14.14 9.28 -14.89
C ALA A 216 -15.54 9.65 -14.35
N ILE A 217 -16.58 9.50 -15.17
CA ILE A 217 -17.98 9.73 -14.75
C ILE A 217 -18.50 8.54 -13.93
N ALA A 218 -18.18 7.31 -14.35
CA ALA A 218 -18.60 6.10 -13.65
C ALA A 218 -18.03 5.99 -12.23
N SER A 219 -16.80 6.46 -12.05
CA SER A 219 -16.04 6.44 -10.79
C SER A 219 -16.42 7.56 -9.81
N GLN A 220 -17.32 8.47 -10.17
CA GLN A 220 -17.77 9.51 -9.23
C GLN A 220 -18.53 8.88 -8.05
N PRO A 221 -18.24 9.27 -6.79
CA PRO A 221 -18.89 8.69 -5.61
C PRO A 221 -20.42 8.75 -5.62
N GLY A 222 -20.98 9.83 -6.20
CA GLY A 222 -22.44 10.04 -6.29
C GLY A 222 -23.13 9.30 -7.44
N GLN A 223 -22.40 8.54 -8.25
CA GLN A 223 -22.97 7.89 -9.43
C GLN A 223 -23.81 6.66 -9.06
N THR A 224 -24.99 6.51 -9.69
CA THR A 224 -25.97 5.47 -9.37
C THR A 224 -25.89 4.25 -10.27
N ILE A 225 -25.41 4.41 -11.50
CA ILE A 225 -25.19 3.29 -12.43
C ILE A 225 -24.09 2.39 -11.87
N THR A 226 -24.39 1.11 -11.68
CA THR A 226 -23.47 0.09 -11.14
C THR A 226 -23.02 -0.91 -12.19
N SER A 227 -23.83 -1.14 -13.22
CA SER A 227 -23.53 -2.07 -14.31
C SER A 227 -23.22 -1.28 -15.58
N TYR A 228 -22.12 -1.64 -16.23
CA TYR A 228 -21.65 -1.02 -17.46
C TYR A 228 -21.37 -2.09 -18.52
N THR A 229 -21.57 -1.72 -19.78
CA THR A 229 -21.09 -2.51 -20.92
C THR A 229 -19.74 -1.97 -21.35
N ILE A 230 -18.70 -2.80 -21.29
CA ILE A 230 -17.38 -2.49 -21.84
C ILE A 230 -17.37 -2.91 -23.31
N ASP A 231 -17.49 -1.94 -24.21
CA ASP A 231 -17.50 -2.18 -25.66
C ASP A 231 -16.07 -2.35 -26.18
N LEU A 232 -15.80 -3.46 -26.86
CA LEU A 232 -14.54 -3.65 -27.57
C LEU A 232 -14.58 -2.85 -28.88
N VAL A 233 -13.95 -1.68 -28.88
CA VAL A 233 -13.92 -0.80 -30.05
C VAL A 233 -12.82 -1.22 -31.03
N SER A 234 -12.91 -0.72 -32.27
CA SER A 234 -11.91 -0.95 -33.32
C SER A 234 -11.59 0.34 -34.06
N SER A 235 -10.48 0.35 -34.81
CA SER A 235 -10.10 1.52 -35.62
C SER A 235 -11.14 1.88 -36.69
N LYS A 236 -11.94 0.92 -37.15
CA LYS A 236 -12.99 1.10 -38.17
C LYS A 236 -14.36 1.44 -37.60
N ALA A 237 -14.57 1.24 -36.30
CA ALA A 237 -15.81 1.57 -35.61
C ALA A 237 -15.51 2.16 -34.21
N PRO A 238 -14.91 3.36 -34.15
CA PRO A 238 -14.78 4.10 -32.90
C PRO A 238 -16.17 4.63 -32.54
N GLY A 239 -16.99 3.82 -31.88
CA GLY A 239 -18.35 4.20 -31.51
C GLY A 239 -18.39 5.46 -30.64
N ILE A 240 -19.58 5.99 -30.39
CA ILE A 240 -19.83 6.92 -29.29
C ILE A 240 -20.43 6.09 -28.16
N ALA A 241 -19.79 6.10 -26.98
CA ALA A 241 -20.31 5.35 -25.84
C ALA A 241 -21.58 6.00 -25.29
N ALA A 242 -22.64 5.20 -25.11
CA ALA A 242 -23.81 5.58 -24.31
C ALA A 242 -23.44 5.75 -22.82
N ALA A 243 -24.36 6.27 -22.01
CA ALA A 243 -24.10 6.64 -20.61
C ALA A 243 -23.70 5.45 -19.71
N ASP A 244 -24.17 4.24 -20.01
CA ASP A 244 -23.86 2.98 -19.34
C ASP A 244 -22.83 2.14 -20.12
N HIS A 245 -22.16 2.74 -21.11
CA HIS A 245 -21.13 2.10 -21.90
C HIS A 245 -19.75 2.71 -21.62
N ILE A 246 -18.72 1.88 -21.62
CA ILE A 246 -17.32 2.28 -21.48
C ILE A 246 -16.55 1.67 -22.63
N GLN A 247 -15.78 2.47 -23.36
CA GLN A 247 -14.98 1.92 -24.45
C GLN A 247 -13.77 1.18 -23.88
N GLY A 248 -13.44 0.04 -24.48
CA GLY A 248 -12.29 -0.75 -24.10
C GLY A 248 -11.66 -1.46 -25.28
N ALA A 249 -10.48 -2.01 -25.04
CA ALA A 249 -9.77 -2.85 -25.98
C ALA A 249 -8.88 -3.81 -25.21
N PHE A 250 -8.59 -4.97 -25.81
CA PHE A 250 -7.51 -5.80 -25.29
C PHE A 250 -6.18 -5.07 -25.46
N VAL A 251 -5.30 -5.21 -24.47
CA VAL A 251 -3.98 -4.56 -24.45
C VAL A 251 -2.90 -5.58 -24.14
N ASN A 252 -1.70 -5.35 -24.67
CA ASN A 252 -0.58 -6.24 -24.40
C ASN A 252 0.09 -5.89 -23.07
N VAL A 253 -0.24 -6.66 -22.04
CA VAL A 253 0.33 -6.54 -20.68
C VAL A 253 1.50 -7.50 -20.44
N TYR A 254 2.00 -8.16 -21.49
CA TYR A 254 3.15 -9.06 -21.38
C TYR A 254 4.47 -8.29 -21.47
N LYS A 255 5.48 -8.75 -20.71
CA LYS A 255 6.83 -8.18 -20.75
C LYS A 255 7.57 -8.70 -21.98
N ALA A 256 7.67 -7.90 -23.02
CA ALA A 256 8.32 -8.29 -24.28
C ALA A 256 9.86 -8.19 -24.24
N GLY A 257 10.40 -7.27 -23.43
CA GLY A 257 11.84 -6.97 -23.37
C GLY A 257 12.33 -6.09 -24.53
N GLY A 258 13.54 -5.51 -24.41
CA GLY A 258 14.11 -4.59 -25.40
C GLY A 258 13.85 -3.11 -25.09
N LEU A 259 13.75 -2.27 -26.14
CA LEU A 259 13.52 -0.82 -26.02
C LEU A 259 12.12 -0.46 -25.50
N GLN A 260 11.15 -1.33 -25.76
CA GLN A 260 9.79 -1.24 -25.25
C GLN A 260 9.59 -2.30 -24.17
N TYR A 261 9.07 -1.90 -23.00
CA TYR A 261 8.86 -2.83 -21.89
C TYR A 261 7.70 -3.80 -22.16
N TYR A 262 6.60 -3.28 -22.72
CA TYR A 262 5.42 -4.05 -23.10
C TYR A 262 5.47 -4.48 -24.56
N GLY A 263 4.80 -5.59 -24.88
CA GLY A 263 4.72 -6.08 -26.25
C GLY A 263 3.86 -5.20 -27.17
N ALA A 264 4.01 -5.40 -28.48
CA ALA A 264 3.23 -4.73 -29.51
C ALA A 264 1.75 -5.16 -29.48
N GLY A 265 0.88 -4.39 -30.15
CA GLY A 265 -0.56 -4.69 -30.27
C GLY A 265 -0.95 -5.41 -31.57
N GLN A 266 0.03 -5.82 -32.37
CA GLN A 266 -0.22 -6.37 -33.72
C GLN A 266 0.73 -7.53 -34.06
N GLY A 267 0.27 -8.40 -34.95
CA GLY A 267 1.03 -9.55 -35.45
C GLY A 267 0.92 -10.82 -34.60
N ASN A 268 1.37 -11.94 -35.16
CA ASN A 268 1.19 -13.27 -34.58
C ASN A 268 1.81 -13.45 -33.19
N VAL A 269 3.01 -12.88 -32.96
CA VAL A 269 3.70 -12.98 -31.66
C VAL A 269 2.91 -12.26 -30.58
N ALA A 270 2.41 -11.05 -30.88
CA ALA A 270 1.61 -10.27 -29.95
C ALA A 270 0.28 -10.97 -29.62
N LEU A 271 -0.40 -11.55 -30.62
CA LEU A 271 -1.61 -12.32 -30.40
C LEU A 271 -1.37 -13.58 -29.56
N GLY A 272 -0.22 -14.25 -29.74
CA GLY A 272 0.20 -15.34 -28.86
C GLY A 272 0.42 -14.90 -27.40
N GLN A 273 0.95 -13.68 -27.19
CA GLN A 273 1.10 -13.08 -25.86
C GLN A 273 -0.26 -12.74 -25.23
N LEU A 274 -1.19 -12.18 -26.00
CA LEU A 274 -2.57 -11.94 -25.56
C LEU A 274 -3.26 -13.24 -25.18
N TYR A 275 -3.15 -14.27 -26.03
CA TYR A 275 -3.68 -15.59 -25.74
C TYR A 275 -3.13 -16.16 -24.43
N GLY A 276 -1.81 -16.05 -24.22
CA GLY A 276 -1.18 -16.56 -23.00
C GLY A 276 -1.58 -15.80 -21.74
N THR A 277 -1.67 -14.46 -21.83
CA THR A 277 -2.12 -13.61 -20.71
C THR A 277 -3.61 -13.76 -20.41
N LEU A 278 -4.47 -14.03 -21.40
CA LEU A 278 -5.86 -14.42 -21.14
C LEU A 278 -5.95 -15.82 -20.51
N SER A 279 -5.11 -16.75 -20.96
CA SER A 279 -5.01 -18.11 -20.40
C SER A 279 -4.54 -18.10 -18.93
N TYR A 280 -3.86 -17.05 -18.50
CA TYR A 280 -3.52 -16.81 -17.09
C TYR A 280 -4.76 -16.63 -16.22
N PHE A 281 -5.77 -15.90 -16.70
CA PHE A 281 -7.00 -15.65 -15.93
C PHE A 281 -8.10 -16.67 -16.21
N ALA A 282 -7.96 -17.47 -17.25
CA ALA A 282 -8.84 -18.60 -17.53
C ALA A 282 -8.46 -19.85 -16.73
N ASN A 283 -9.40 -20.79 -16.62
CA ASN A 283 -9.18 -22.15 -16.12
C ASN A 283 -8.40 -23.01 -17.14
N ALA A 284 -7.29 -22.50 -17.66
CA ALA A 284 -6.43 -23.15 -18.64
C ALA A 284 -5.20 -23.80 -17.98
N SER A 285 -4.62 -24.80 -18.64
CA SER A 285 -3.39 -25.45 -18.19
C SER A 285 -2.23 -24.46 -18.07
N ALA A 286 -1.38 -24.63 -17.04
CA ALA A 286 -0.27 -23.73 -16.74
C ALA A 286 0.70 -23.53 -17.92
N ALA A 287 0.88 -24.55 -18.77
CA ALA A 287 1.79 -24.52 -19.92
C ALA A 287 1.51 -23.40 -20.94
N ASN A 288 0.27 -22.89 -21.00
CA ASN A 288 -0.11 -21.81 -21.90
C ASN A 288 -0.32 -20.46 -21.18
N ALA A 289 -0.22 -20.44 -19.86
CA ALA A 289 -0.50 -19.24 -19.07
C ALA A 289 0.76 -18.37 -18.96
N LEU A 290 0.67 -17.14 -19.48
CA LEU A 290 1.73 -16.15 -19.35
C LEU A 290 1.34 -15.12 -18.28
N PRO A 291 2.11 -14.96 -17.20
CA PRO A 291 1.81 -13.96 -16.18
C PRO A 291 1.91 -12.53 -16.76
N PRO A 292 0.94 -11.65 -16.47
CA PRO A 292 1.04 -10.22 -16.77
C PRO A 292 2.27 -9.58 -16.12
N ALA A 293 2.84 -8.58 -16.78
CA ALA A 293 3.95 -7.79 -16.26
C ALA A 293 3.51 -6.84 -15.14
N VAL A 294 4.48 -6.24 -14.45
CA VAL A 294 4.24 -5.06 -13.60
C VAL A 294 3.65 -3.96 -14.48
N LEU A 295 2.60 -3.29 -14.01
CA LEU A 295 2.00 -2.15 -14.70
C LEU A 295 1.93 -0.94 -13.78
N GLU A 296 2.28 0.23 -14.32
CA GLU A 296 2.36 1.49 -13.58
C GLU A 296 1.57 2.58 -14.28
N ARG A 297 1.05 3.52 -13.49
CA ARG A 297 0.53 4.77 -14.03
C ARG A 297 1.62 5.49 -14.83
N GLY A 298 1.27 5.94 -16.03
CA GLY A 298 2.19 6.52 -17.01
C GLY A 298 2.73 5.52 -18.04
N SER A 299 2.51 4.22 -17.81
CA SER A 299 2.90 3.16 -18.77
C SER A 299 2.21 3.31 -20.11
N GLN A 300 2.87 2.81 -21.15
CA GLN A 300 2.42 2.89 -22.54
C GLN A 300 2.11 1.48 -23.05
N LEU A 301 0.83 1.18 -23.27
CA LEU A 301 0.35 -0.12 -23.72
C LEU A 301 -0.13 -0.07 -25.16
N PHE A 302 0.16 -1.10 -25.95
CA PHE A 302 -0.42 -1.24 -27.28
C PHE A 302 -1.73 -2.01 -27.21
N ALA A 303 -2.77 -1.47 -27.86
CA ALA A 303 -4.08 -2.10 -27.97
C ALA A 303 -4.12 -3.01 -29.21
N PHE A 304 -4.85 -4.12 -29.09
CA PHE A 304 -5.15 -5.01 -30.21
C PHE A 304 -6.39 -4.51 -30.94
N ASP A 305 -6.27 -4.27 -32.24
CA ASP A 305 -7.37 -3.79 -33.06
C ASP A 305 -8.23 -4.95 -33.58
N PRO A 306 -9.53 -5.06 -33.22
CA PRO A 306 -10.42 -6.07 -33.79
C PRO A 306 -10.63 -5.95 -35.31
N ALA A 307 -10.31 -4.79 -35.90
CA ALA A 307 -10.36 -4.58 -37.34
C ALA A 307 -9.10 -5.06 -38.08
N ASP A 308 -8.05 -5.47 -37.38
CA ASP A 308 -6.83 -6.02 -37.96
C ASP A 308 -7.10 -7.40 -38.58
N PRO A 309 -6.70 -7.66 -39.84
CA PRO A 309 -6.96 -8.94 -40.50
C PRO A 309 -6.35 -10.16 -39.79
N ILE A 310 -5.17 -10.01 -39.17
CA ILE A 310 -4.51 -11.09 -38.43
C ILE A 310 -5.28 -11.36 -37.14
N TYR A 311 -5.73 -10.30 -36.45
CA TYR A 311 -6.62 -10.44 -35.29
C TYR A 311 -7.88 -11.22 -35.67
N GLN A 312 -8.57 -10.85 -36.74
CA GLN A 312 -9.80 -11.51 -37.18
C GLN A 312 -9.60 -12.99 -37.52
N GLN A 313 -8.51 -13.33 -38.21
CA GLN A 313 -8.18 -14.72 -38.56
C GLN A 313 -7.93 -15.59 -37.33
N GLN A 314 -7.35 -15.03 -36.26
CA GLN A 314 -7.01 -15.78 -35.04
C GLN A 314 -8.02 -15.65 -33.91
N ALA A 315 -8.92 -14.67 -33.98
CA ALA A 315 -9.90 -14.41 -32.93
C ALA A 315 -10.71 -15.67 -32.61
N LEU A 316 -11.35 -16.27 -33.62
CA LEU A 316 -12.24 -17.41 -33.43
C LEU A 316 -11.51 -18.70 -32.99
N SER A 317 -10.28 -18.92 -33.46
CA SER A 317 -9.55 -20.16 -33.23
C SER A 317 -8.72 -20.16 -31.94
N LEU A 318 -8.23 -18.98 -31.51
CA LEU A 318 -7.32 -18.86 -30.36
C LEU A 318 -7.92 -18.03 -29.22
N LEU A 319 -8.39 -16.82 -29.51
CA LEU A 319 -8.73 -15.84 -28.47
C LEU A 319 -10.12 -16.11 -27.86
N MET A 320 -11.15 -16.28 -28.69
CA MET A 320 -12.53 -16.39 -28.25
C MET A 320 -12.81 -17.61 -27.35
N PRO A 321 -12.25 -18.81 -27.62
CA PRO A 321 -12.39 -19.93 -26.71
C PRO A 321 -11.84 -19.63 -25.31
N ARG A 322 -10.79 -18.81 -25.19
CA ARG A 322 -10.19 -18.46 -23.89
C ARG A 322 -10.99 -17.40 -23.15
N VAL A 323 -11.42 -16.35 -23.85
CA VAL A 323 -12.24 -15.30 -23.24
C VAL A 323 -13.53 -15.88 -22.64
N LYS A 324 -14.16 -16.85 -23.33
CA LYS A 324 -15.36 -17.55 -22.83
C LYS A 324 -15.14 -18.38 -21.56
N THR A 325 -13.89 -18.72 -21.25
CA THR A 325 -13.52 -19.51 -20.06
C THR A 325 -12.97 -18.66 -18.92
N VAL A 326 -12.89 -17.33 -19.10
CA VAL A 326 -12.57 -16.41 -18.01
C VAL A 326 -13.72 -16.46 -17.00
N PRO A 327 -13.44 -16.65 -15.70
CA PRO A 327 -14.47 -16.62 -14.67
C PRO A 327 -15.27 -15.31 -14.71
N VAL A 328 -16.59 -15.43 -14.76
CA VAL A 328 -17.51 -14.30 -14.67
C VAL A 328 -18.46 -14.49 -13.50
N GLY A 329 -18.90 -13.38 -12.92
CA GLY A 329 -19.83 -13.34 -11.82
C GLY A 329 -19.55 -12.18 -10.88
N VAL A 330 -20.46 -11.96 -9.93
CA VAL A 330 -20.40 -10.82 -9.00
C VAL A 330 -19.17 -10.84 -8.07
N ASN A 331 -18.47 -11.96 -7.96
CA ASN A 331 -17.26 -12.11 -7.13
C ASN A 331 -15.95 -12.10 -7.93
N ALA A 332 -16.01 -12.03 -9.27
CA ALA A 332 -14.85 -12.09 -10.16
C ALA A 332 -14.33 -10.67 -10.46
N PHE A 333 -13.72 -10.03 -9.46
CA PHE A 333 -13.18 -8.67 -9.59
C PHE A 333 -11.79 -8.66 -10.22
N TYR A 334 -11.68 -8.02 -11.38
CA TYR A 334 -10.44 -7.87 -12.12
C TYR A 334 -9.88 -6.45 -11.99
N ILE A 335 -8.56 -6.35 -12.17
CA ILE A 335 -7.83 -5.09 -12.27
C ILE A 335 -7.70 -4.74 -13.75
N LEU A 336 -8.40 -3.71 -14.21
CA LEU A 336 -8.38 -3.25 -15.60
C LEU A 336 -7.54 -1.97 -15.70
N PRO A 337 -6.57 -1.86 -16.63
CA PRO A 337 -5.91 -0.60 -16.91
C PRO A 337 -6.93 0.45 -17.37
N VAL A 338 -6.80 1.68 -16.88
CA VAL A 338 -7.56 2.82 -17.39
C VAL A 338 -6.65 3.66 -18.26
N LEU A 339 -7.06 3.85 -19.52
CA LEU A 339 -6.36 4.63 -20.52
C LEU A 339 -6.78 6.10 -20.41
N SER A 340 -5.87 7.05 -20.63
CA SER A 340 -6.17 8.49 -20.56
C SER A 340 -7.27 8.95 -21.53
N ASP A 341 -7.43 8.22 -22.63
CA ASP A 341 -8.44 8.48 -23.67
C ASP A 341 -9.01 7.14 -24.18
N ASN A 342 -9.89 7.20 -25.17
CA ASN A 342 -10.38 6.02 -25.88
C ASN A 342 -9.22 5.22 -26.49
N PRO A 343 -9.36 3.88 -26.61
CA PRO A 343 -8.30 3.05 -27.19
C PRO A 343 -7.83 3.55 -28.57
N ASN A 344 -6.53 3.78 -28.67
CA ASN A 344 -5.82 4.11 -29.90
C ASN A 344 -5.08 2.88 -30.43
N PHE A 345 -5.26 2.58 -31.72
CA PHE A 345 -4.67 1.42 -32.40
C PHE A 345 -3.45 1.80 -33.26
N GLY A 346 -3.24 3.09 -33.55
CA GLY A 346 -2.10 3.58 -34.32
C GLY A 346 -0.86 3.88 -33.49
N GLY A 347 -0.91 3.72 -32.16
CA GLY A 347 0.16 4.06 -31.25
C GLY A 347 -0.04 3.47 -29.85
N ALA A 348 0.85 3.86 -28.93
CA ALA A 348 0.75 3.42 -27.55
C ALA A 348 -0.28 4.25 -26.78
N ASN A 349 -0.94 3.60 -25.81
CA ASN A 349 -1.97 4.16 -24.96
C ASN A 349 -1.41 4.39 -23.57
N LYS A 350 -1.58 5.61 -23.06
CA LYS A 350 -1.11 5.99 -21.73
C LYS A 350 -2.08 5.46 -20.66
N VAL A 351 -1.57 4.66 -19.73
CA VAL A 351 -2.30 4.22 -18.54
C VAL A 351 -2.27 5.33 -17.49
N ILE A 352 -3.43 5.68 -16.92
CA ILE A 352 -3.57 6.72 -15.89
C ILE A 352 -3.94 6.15 -14.52
N GLY A 353 -4.35 4.89 -14.45
CA GLY A 353 -4.77 4.24 -13.23
C GLY A 353 -5.35 2.86 -13.48
N PHE A 354 -6.05 2.34 -12.48
CA PHE A 354 -6.54 0.97 -12.47
C PHE A 354 -7.95 0.92 -11.94
N ALA A 355 -8.86 0.36 -12.73
CA ALA A 355 -10.23 0.10 -12.34
C ALA A 355 -10.35 -1.31 -11.74
N ARG A 356 -11.22 -1.42 -10.75
CA ARG A 356 -11.66 -2.66 -10.13
C ARG A 356 -13.10 -2.93 -10.57
N MET A 357 -13.27 -3.89 -11.47
CA MET A 357 -14.59 -4.23 -12.02
C MET A 357 -14.84 -5.73 -11.96
N ALA A 358 -16.06 -6.12 -11.57
CA ALA A 358 -16.49 -7.51 -11.64
C ALA A 358 -17.03 -7.80 -13.03
N LEU A 359 -16.36 -8.66 -13.80
CA LEU A 359 -16.87 -9.10 -15.10
C LEU A 359 -18.01 -10.09 -14.85
N THR A 360 -19.21 -9.78 -15.35
CA THR A 360 -20.44 -10.55 -15.08
C THR A 360 -20.92 -11.34 -16.30
N ALA A 361 -20.63 -10.87 -17.50
CA ALA A 361 -20.92 -11.61 -18.73
C ALA A 361 -19.97 -11.21 -19.85
N VAL A 362 -19.84 -12.11 -20.83
CA VAL A 362 -19.15 -11.86 -22.10
C VAL A 362 -20.20 -11.93 -23.21
N ASN A 363 -20.34 -10.86 -23.99
CA ASN A 363 -21.25 -10.81 -25.12
C ASN A 363 -20.49 -11.10 -26.40
N VAL A 364 -21.05 -12.01 -27.21
CA VAL A 364 -20.49 -12.40 -28.50
C VAL A 364 -21.48 -12.10 -29.62
N ASP A 365 -20.97 -11.83 -30.82
CA ASP A 365 -21.79 -11.73 -32.03
C ASP A 365 -22.27 -13.11 -32.52
N GLY A 366 -23.05 -13.11 -33.61
CA GLY A 366 -23.56 -14.33 -34.24
C GLY A 366 -22.48 -15.27 -34.78
N ASN A 367 -21.24 -14.78 -34.94
CA ASN A 367 -20.08 -15.58 -35.36
C ASN A 367 -19.26 -16.08 -34.16
N GLY A 368 -19.64 -15.71 -32.92
CA GLY A 368 -18.96 -16.11 -31.70
C GLY A 368 -17.74 -15.25 -31.33
N VAL A 369 -17.56 -14.10 -32.00
CA VAL A 369 -16.53 -13.09 -31.66
C VAL A 369 -17.02 -12.21 -30.52
N VAL A 370 -16.19 -11.97 -29.53
CA VAL A 370 -16.49 -11.13 -28.36
C VAL A 370 -16.58 -9.67 -28.82
N GLN A 371 -17.71 -9.04 -28.52
CA GLN A 371 -18.00 -7.66 -28.85
C GLN A 371 -17.95 -6.77 -27.61
N SER A 372 -18.36 -7.29 -26.45
CA SER A 372 -18.35 -6.52 -25.21
C SER A 372 -18.33 -7.41 -23.97
N PHE A 373 -18.04 -6.80 -22.83
CA PHE A 373 -18.17 -7.41 -21.51
C PHE A 373 -19.23 -6.65 -20.71
N LYS A 374 -20.08 -7.35 -19.96
CA LYS A 374 -20.84 -6.69 -18.90
C LYS A 374 -20.00 -6.70 -17.63
N ALA A 375 -19.89 -5.55 -16.99
CA ALA A 375 -19.08 -5.38 -15.81
C ALA A 375 -19.81 -4.55 -14.75
N VAL A 376 -19.67 -4.95 -13.48
CA VAL A 376 -20.15 -4.16 -12.34
C VAL A 376 -18.99 -3.37 -11.77
N ILE A 377 -19.18 -2.06 -11.62
CA ILE A 377 -18.22 -1.21 -10.91
C ILE A 377 -18.36 -1.50 -9.41
N GLY A 378 -17.28 -2.00 -8.80
CA GLY A 378 -17.28 -2.34 -7.37
C GLY A 378 -17.07 -1.12 -6.49
N GLU A 379 -17.10 -1.34 -5.17
CA GLU A 379 -16.46 -0.40 -4.25
C GLU A 379 -14.95 -0.35 -4.50
N SER A 380 -14.35 0.80 -4.23
CA SER A 380 -12.89 0.94 -4.22
C SER A 380 -12.29 0.26 -3.01
N ALA A 381 -11.38 -0.67 -3.28
CA ALA A 381 -10.85 -1.60 -2.29
C ALA A 381 -9.36 -1.85 -2.50
N PRO A 382 -8.62 -2.23 -1.44
CA PRO A 382 -7.22 -2.57 -1.56
C PRO A 382 -7.03 -3.88 -2.33
N MET A 383 -6.09 -3.92 -3.28
CA MET A 383 -5.71 -5.14 -4.00
C MET A 383 -4.35 -5.65 -3.51
N ALA A 384 -4.19 -6.97 -3.40
CA ALA A 384 -3.01 -7.58 -2.75
C ALA A 384 -1.66 -7.22 -3.40
N ASN A 385 -1.65 -6.92 -4.69
CA ASN A 385 -0.44 -6.58 -5.44
C ASN A 385 -0.41 -5.10 -5.88
N ALA A 386 -1.25 -4.25 -5.27
CA ALA A 386 -1.27 -2.83 -5.54
C ALA A 386 -0.36 -2.07 -4.58
N THR A 387 0.28 -1.01 -5.06
CA THR A 387 1.08 -0.12 -4.23
C THR A 387 0.78 1.35 -4.51
N VAL A 388 1.02 2.19 -3.51
CA VAL A 388 1.05 3.64 -3.64
C VAL A 388 2.46 4.11 -3.96
N GLY A 389 2.58 5.02 -4.92
CA GLY A 389 3.81 5.67 -5.29
C GLY A 389 3.82 7.06 -4.70
N THR A 390 4.66 7.29 -3.69
CA THR A 390 5.02 8.66 -3.26
C THR A 390 6.06 9.29 -4.19
N ALA A 391 6.65 8.50 -5.09
CA ALA A 391 7.49 8.92 -6.20
C ALA A 391 7.13 8.11 -7.45
N LEU A 392 7.34 8.71 -8.63
CA LEU A 392 7.20 8.04 -9.92
C LEU A 392 8.08 6.79 -9.91
N ALA A 393 7.43 5.63 -9.84
CA ALA A 393 8.03 4.41 -10.32
C ALA A 393 8.23 4.58 -11.84
N THR A 394 9.45 4.45 -12.30
CA THR A 394 9.76 4.36 -13.72
C THR A 394 10.02 2.90 -14.05
N VAL A 395 9.11 2.29 -14.81
CA VAL A 395 9.46 1.10 -15.59
C VAL A 395 10.68 1.46 -16.45
N PRO A 396 11.81 0.72 -16.37
CA PRO A 396 13.00 1.06 -17.14
C PRO A 396 12.69 1.03 -18.64
N SER A 397 12.68 2.20 -19.28
CA SER A 397 12.79 2.33 -20.73
C SER A 397 14.26 2.59 -21.03
N ILE A 398 14.89 1.68 -21.79
CA ILE A 398 16.32 1.78 -22.11
C ILE A 398 16.59 2.91 -23.14
N SER A 399 15.57 3.65 -23.61
CA SER A 399 15.74 4.77 -24.55
C SER A 399 14.59 5.79 -24.58
N GLY A 400 13.97 6.11 -23.44
CA GLY A 400 12.80 6.99 -23.39
C GLY A 400 13.02 8.22 -22.52
N SER A 401 12.79 9.40 -23.07
CA SER A 401 12.66 10.68 -22.36
C SER A 401 11.91 10.51 -21.05
N ALA A 402 12.41 11.14 -19.97
CA ALA A 402 11.76 11.13 -18.67
C ALA A 402 10.25 11.37 -18.82
N ILE A 403 9.44 10.43 -18.32
CA ILE A 403 7.98 10.55 -18.35
C ILE A 403 7.64 11.87 -17.64
N PRO A 404 6.94 12.82 -18.30
CA PRO A 404 6.60 14.09 -17.69
C PRO A 404 5.84 13.84 -16.40
N VAL A 405 6.18 14.62 -15.36
CA VAL A 405 5.50 14.62 -14.07
C VAL A 405 4.00 14.65 -14.35
N LEU A 406 3.32 13.54 -14.04
CA LEU A 406 1.88 13.48 -14.01
C LEU A 406 1.44 14.37 -12.84
N GLN A 407 1.26 15.67 -13.12
CA GLN A 407 0.23 16.40 -12.38
C GLN A 407 -1.07 15.62 -12.58
N PRO A 408 -1.76 15.24 -11.50
CA PRO A 408 -2.99 14.49 -11.63
C PRO A 408 -4.06 15.45 -12.19
N THR A 409 -4.15 15.55 -13.51
CA THR A 409 -5.32 16.15 -14.17
C THR A 409 -6.56 15.27 -13.97
N GLU A 410 -6.34 13.96 -13.79
CA GLU A 410 -7.39 12.95 -13.58
C GLU A 410 -7.64 12.78 -12.08
N GLN A 411 -8.73 13.38 -11.58
CA GLN A 411 -9.03 13.51 -10.15
C GLN A 411 -9.19 12.15 -9.44
N GLU A 412 -9.76 11.16 -10.12
CA GLU A 412 -10.10 9.85 -9.56
C GLU A 412 -8.88 8.96 -9.25
N PHE A 413 -7.73 9.23 -9.88
CA PHE A 413 -6.47 8.52 -9.60
C PHE A 413 -5.46 9.38 -8.83
N ALA A 414 -5.84 10.59 -8.45
CA ALA A 414 -5.03 11.47 -7.61
C ALA A 414 -5.02 10.97 -6.15
N PRO A 415 -3.93 11.20 -5.39
CA PRO A 415 -3.98 11.03 -3.94
C PRO A 415 -5.13 11.84 -3.35
N ARG A 416 -5.95 11.19 -2.52
CA ARG A 416 -7.07 11.81 -1.83
C ARG A 416 -6.56 12.86 -0.87
N SER A 417 -7.09 14.07 -1.01
CA SER A 417 -6.71 15.24 -0.22
C SER A 417 -7.28 15.19 1.20
N PHE A 418 -6.55 15.79 2.12
CA PHE A 418 -6.99 16.05 3.49
C PHE A 418 -7.59 17.45 3.59
N ASP A 419 -8.77 17.55 4.19
CA ASP A 419 -9.37 18.82 4.60
C ASP A 419 -9.23 19.00 6.11
N GLY A 420 -8.42 19.99 6.51
CA GLY A 420 -8.17 20.33 7.90
C GLY A 420 -9.36 20.97 8.62
N ALA A 421 -10.31 21.58 7.90
CA ALA A 421 -11.47 22.22 8.51
C ALA A 421 -12.49 21.19 9.02
N SER A 422 -12.71 20.12 8.23
CA SER A 422 -13.62 19.04 8.55
C SER A 422 -12.93 17.80 9.15
N ASN A 423 -11.59 17.84 9.27
CA ASN A 423 -10.74 16.71 9.67
C ASN A 423 -11.05 15.42 8.88
N SER A 424 -11.28 15.57 7.57
CA SER A 424 -11.78 14.50 6.70
C SER A 424 -10.84 14.27 5.50
N ILE A 425 -10.97 13.11 4.86
CA ILE A 425 -10.33 12.82 3.58
C ILE A 425 -11.39 12.82 2.49
N ALA A 426 -11.03 13.22 1.27
CA ALA A 426 -11.94 13.12 0.12
C ALA A 426 -12.52 11.69 0.00
N ALA A 427 -13.80 11.59 -0.37
CA ALA A 427 -14.49 10.30 -0.53
C ALA A 427 -13.77 9.40 -1.53
N ARG A 428 -13.83 8.08 -1.36
CA ARG A 428 -13.22 7.18 -2.34
C ARG A 428 -13.99 7.29 -3.66
N PRO A 429 -13.30 7.37 -4.81
CA PRO A 429 -13.96 7.13 -6.10
C PRO A 429 -14.55 5.72 -6.12
N ARG A 430 -15.46 5.40 -7.03
CA ARG A 430 -16.04 4.06 -7.22
C ARG A 430 -15.15 3.23 -8.14
N GLY A 431 -15.01 1.94 -7.84
CA GLY A 431 -14.34 0.98 -8.69
C GLY A 431 -12.90 1.31 -9.04
N VAL A 432 -12.17 2.03 -8.20
CA VAL A 432 -10.74 2.28 -8.34
C VAL A 432 -9.98 1.28 -7.49
N VAL A 433 -8.89 0.74 -8.01
CA VAL A 433 -7.98 -0.08 -7.23
C VAL A 433 -7.23 0.80 -6.25
N MET A 434 -7.33 0.47 -4.97
CA MET A 434 -6.65 1.19 -3.89
C MET A 434 -5.46 0.39 -3.37
N ALA A 435 -4.61 1.07 -2.62
CA ALA A 435 -3.60 0.45 -1.76
C ALA A 435 -3.57 1.19 -0.40
N PRO A 436 -3.26 0.49 0.70
CA PRO A 436 -3.07 1.12 2.00
C PRO A 436 -1.91 2.11 1.97
N ALA A 437 -2.09 3.25 2.62
CA ALA A 437 -1.10 4.32 2.73
C ALA A 437 -1.18 5.00 4.09
N LEU A 438 -0.07 5.59 4.52
CA LEU A 438 -0.07 6.43 5.71
C LEU A 438 -0.97 7.64 5.51
N SER A 439 -1.79 7.93 6.50
CA SER A 439 -2.71 9.06 6.47
C SER A 439 -1.95 10.39 6.41
N PRO A 440 -2.37 11.35 5.56
CA PRO A 440 -1.85 12.71 5.57
C PRO A 440 -2.33 13.53 6.79
N ARG A 441 -3.22 12.99 7.63
CA ARG A 441 -3.69 13.63 8.85
C ARG A 441 -2.55 13.73 9.86
N ALA A 442 -2.46 14.86 10.56
CA ALA A 442 -1.53 15.01 11.68
C ALA A 442 -1.98 14.10 12.83
N ILE A 443 -1.22 13.05 13.11
CA ILE A 443 -1.47 12.16 14.23
C ILE A 443 -0.47 12.52 15.31
N VAL A 444 -0.98 12.99 16.45
CA VAL A 444 -0.14 13.34 17.59
C VAL A 444 0.25 12.04 18.31
N GLY A 445 1.54 11.72 18.32
CA GLY A 445 2.11 10.73 19.24
C GLY A 445 2.19 11.31 20.65
N GLY A 446 2.11 10.46 21.67
CA GLY A 446 2.20 10.91 23.07
C GLY A 446 3.55 11.52 23.45
N PRO A 447 3.64 12.07 24.68
CA PRO A 447 4.86 12.69 25.18
C PRO A 447 6.04 11.71 25.09
N LEU A 448 7.21 12.26 24.73
CA LEU A 448 8.50 11.56 24.68
C LEU A 448 8.94 11.08 26.06
#